data_AF-A0A6A4L4F8-F1
#
_entry.id   AF-A0A6A4L4F8-F1
#
_cell.length_a   1.000
_cell.length_b   1.000
_cell.length_c   1.000
_cell.angle_alpha   90.00
_cell.angle_beta   90.00
_cell.angle_gamma   90.00
#
_symmetry.space_group_name_H-M   'P 1'
#
loop_
_entity.id
_entity.type
_entity.pdbx_description
1 polymer ?
#
loop_
_entity_poly.entity_id
_entity_poly.type
_entity_poly.pdbx_seq_one_letter_code
_entity_poly.pdbx_strand_id
1 'polypeptide(L)'
;MVKATSSQMHDMEIERSQIHNLHSAKVERGGAIDGDSVLINVFRWSHCKKPIPQKLMLSIGIPLPLEHLEVLEENLDWEDIQWSQTGVFIAGKEFPLARVHFLAPN
;
A
#
# COMPACT_ATOMS: atom_id res chain seq x y z
N MET A 1 -10.38 13.13 -57.10
CA MET A 1 -10.81 14.42 -56.50
C MET A 1 -11.99 14.07 -55.60
N VAL A 2 -11.97 14.25 -54.27
CA VAL A 2 -11.80 15.52 -53.55
C VAL A 2 -11.20 15.26 -52.15
N LYS A 3 -10.08 15.95 -51.88
CA LYS A 3 -9.58 16.59 -50.65
C LYS A 3 -9.59 15.88 -49.27
N ALA A 4 -8.38 15.74 -48.72
CA ALA A 4 -8.07 15.53 -47.31
C ALA A 4 -8.23 16.81 -46.47
N THR A 5 -8.54 16.64 -45.17
CA THR A 5 -8.15 17.58 -44.12
C THR A 5 -7.85 16.82 -42.82
N SER A 6 -6.67 17.09 -42.28
CA SER A 6 -6.11 16.70 -40.96
C SER A 6 -6.78 17.49 -39.83
N SER A 7 -6.84 16.96 -38.59
CA SER A 7 -6.16 17.52 -37.39
C SER A 7 -6.77 17.10 -36.03
N GLN A 8 -5.88 16.97 -35.02
CA GLN A 8 -6.04 16.99 -33.54
C GLN A 8 -6.41 15.65 -32.85
N MET A 9 -5.45 14.91 -32.30
CA MET A 9 -4.84 15.06 -30.95
C MET A 9 -5.85 15.14 -29.80
N HIS A 10 -5.96 14.06 -29.04
CA HIS A 10 -6.32 14.14 -27.63
C HIS A 10 -5.40 13.21 -26.83
N ASP A 11 -4.25 13.75 -26.45
CA ASP A 11 -3.53 13.31 -25.26
C ASP A 11 -4.46 13.50 -24.07
N MET A 12 -4.83 12.39 -23.41
CA MET A 12 -5.30 12.45 -22.03
C MET A 12 -4.09 12.18 -21.14
N GLU A 13 -3.22 13.19 -21.03
CA GLU A 13 -2.32 13.36 -19.90
C GLU A 13 -3.22 13.65 -18.68
N ILE A 14 -3.59 12.63 -17.92
CA ILE A 14 -4.17 12.85 -16.59
C ILE A 14 -3.02 13.28 -15.71
N GLU A 15 -2.99 14.58 -15.47
CA GLU A 15 -2.06 15.32 -14.62
C GLU A 15 -1.63 14.50 -13.41
N ARG A 16 -0.31 14.28 -13.33
CA ARG A 16 0.39 14.11 -12.06
C ARG A 16 -0.06 15.24 -11.15
N SER A 17 -0.98 14.94 -10.25
CA SER A 17 -1.32 15.83 -9.15
C SER A 17 -0.09 15.95 -8.27
N GLN A 18 0.69 16.97 -8.58
CA GLN A 18 1.63 17.61 -7.69
C GLN A 18 0.86 18.05 -6.44
N ILE A 19 0.64 17.14 -5.49
CA ILE A 19 0.47 17.55 -4.11
C ILE A 19 1.88 17.83 -3.60
N HIS A 20 2.21 19.08 -3.84
CA HIS A 20 3.37 19.84 -3.47
C HIS A 20 3.93 19.44 -2.09
N ASN A 21 5.22 19.08 -2.09
CA ASN A 21 6.22 19.51 -1.12
C ASN A 21 5.65 20.21 0.14
N LEU A 22 5.59 19.48 1.26
CA LEU A 22 5.56 20.08 2.59
C LEU A 22 6.43 19.29 3.58
N HIS A 23 7.66 18.96 3.21
CA HIS A 23 8.69 18.62 4.20
C HIS A 23 9.91 19.53 4.02
N SER A 24 9.69 20.82 4.23
CA SER A 24 10.77 21.77 4.45
C SER A 24 10.42 22.63 5.66
N ALA A 25 10.88 22.22 6.83
CA ALA A 25 10.92 23.05 8.02
C ALA A 25 12.38 23.15 8.47
N LYS A 26 13.08 24.11 7.86
CA LYS A 26 14.28 24.72 8.45
C LYS A 26 13.81 25.54 9.65
N VAL A 27 13.92 24.99 10.87
CA VAL A 27 13.68 25.74 12.11
C VAL A 27 15.01 26.17 12.69
N GLU A 28 15.24 27.48 12.71
CA GLU A 28 16.34 28.11 13.41
C GLU A 28 16.12 28.03 14.93
N ARG A 29 17.21 27.73 15.64
CA ARG A 29 17.40 27.66 17.11
C ARG A 29 16.34 28.37 17.96
N GLY A 30 15.71 27.61 18.86
CA GLY A 30 15.06 28.16 20.04
C GLY A 30 14.30 27.12 20.88
N GLY A 31 14.99 26.51 21.85
CA GLY A 31 14.44 26.14 23.17
C GLY A 31 13.26 25.16 23.29
N ALA A 32 13.56 24.04 23.96
CA ALA A 32 12.65 23.15 24.70
C ALA A 32 11.87 22.08 23.90
N ILE A 33 12.49 20.89 23.83
CA ILE A 33 11.88 19.54 23.87
C ILE A 33 10.38 19.46 23.54
N ASP A 34 10.03 19.63 22.26
CA ASP A 34 8.78 19.11 21.73
C ASP A 34 9.10 17.78 21.07
N GLY A 35 8.89 16.70 21.80
CA GLY A 35 9.11 15.34 21.34
C GLY A 35 8.03 14.96 20.33
N ASP A 36 8.10 15.54 19.14
CA ASP A 36 7.29 15.17 17.98
C ASP A 36 7.78 13.78 17.51
N SER A 37 7.34 12.75 18.25
CA SER A 37 7.54 11.36 17.88
C SER A 37 6.80 11.13 16.58
N VAL A 38 7.50 11.25 15.45
CA VAL A 38 7.00 10.88 14.13
C VAL A 38 6.44 9.46 14.23
N LEU A 39 5.11 9.33 14.17
CA LEU A 39 4.44 8.05 14.17
C LEU A 39 4.67 7.40 12.81
N ILE A 40 5.68 6.53 12.74
CA ILE A 40 5.96 5.75 11.53
C ILE A 40 5.04 4.53 11.54
N ASN A 41 4.14 4.45 10.56
CA ASN A 41 3.34 3.24 10.35
C ASN A 41 4.24 2.15 9.78
N VAL A 42 4.26 1.00 10.42
CA VAL A 42 5.07 -0.14 9.99
C VAL A 42 4.14 -1.31 9.69
N PHE A 43 4.30 -1.89 8.50
CA PHE A 43 3.46 -2.97 8.00
C PHE A 43 4.22 -4.30 7.96
N ARG A 44 3.45 -5.39 7.88
CA ARG A 44 3.96 -6.75 7.80
C ARG A 44 3.18 -7.53 6.77
N TRP A 45 3.88 -8.30 5.94
CA TRP A 45 3.30 -9.23 4.99
C TRP A 45 3.45 -10.66 5.49
N SER A 46 2.36 -11.40 5.55
CA SER A 46 2.34 -12.77 6.10
C SER A 46 1.39 -13.66 5.33
N HIS A 47 1.66 -14.96 5.32
CA HIS A 47 0.77 -15.96 4.73
C HIS A 47 0.40 -17.03 5.77
N CYS A 48 -0.72 -17.73 5.57
CA CYS A 48 -1.14 -18.80 6.48
C CYS A 48 -0.29 -20.06 6.26
N LYS A 49 0.32 -20.62 7.32
CA LYS A 49 1.13 -21.86 7.25
C LYS A 49 0.39 -23.06 6.64
N LYS A 50 -0.94 -23.03 6.67
CA LYS A 50 -1.85 -23.99 6.03
C LYS A 50 -3.08 -23.26 5.51
N PRO A 51 -3.80 -23.78 4.51
CA PRO A 51 -5.08 -23.23 4.12
C PRO A 51 -6.07 -23.20 5.30
N ILE A 52 -6.63 -22.03 5.63
CA ILE A 52 -7.60 -21.85 6.72
C ILE A 52 -8.90 -21.30 6.12
N PRO A 53 -10.05 -21.97 6.34
CA PRO A 53 -11.34 -21.42 5.91
C PRO A 53 -11.67 -20.10 6.62
N GLN A 54 -12.30 -19.16 5.92
CA GLN A 54 -12.66 -17.84 6.47
C GLN A 54 -13.45 -17.93 7.79
N LYS A 55 -14.42 -18.84 7.90
CA LYS A 55 -15.20 -19.03 9.13
C LYS A 55 -14.30 -19.36 10.33
N LEU A 56 -13.27 -20.18 10.11
CA LEU A 56 -12.30 -20.51 11.14
C LEU A 56 -11.39 -19.31 11.46
N MET A 57 -10.93 -18.57 10.44
CA MET A 57 -10.14 -17.35 10.66
C MET A 57 -10.90 -16.34 11.53
N LEU A 58 -12.18 -16.10 11.22
CA LEU A 58 -13.03 -15.20 12.00
C LEU A 58 -13.21 -15.67 13.45
N SER A 59 -13.33 -16.99 13.67
CA SER A 59 -13.46 -17.53 15.04
C SER A 59 -12.16 -17.48 15.85
N ILE A 60 -11.00 -17.51 15.18
CA ILE A 60 -9.69 -17.35 15.83
C ILE A 60 -9.43 -15.87 16.15
N GLY A 61 -9.90 -14.97 15.29
CA GLY A 61 -9.62 -13.54 15.35
C GLY A 61 -8.72 -13.11 14.19
N ILE A 62 -8.94 -11.89 13.71
CA ILE A 62 -8.17 -11.30 12.60
C ILE A 62 -7.60 -9.95 13.10
N PRO A 63 -6.28 -9.69 12.94
CA PRO A 63 -5.28 -10.50 12.26
C PRO A 63 -5.04 -11.86 12.94
N LEU A 64 -4.68 -12.87 12.14
CA LEU A 64 -4.44 -14.21 12.69
C LEU A 64 -3.24 -14.19 13.66
N PRO A 65 -3.26 -15.01 14.72
CA PRO A 65 -2.12 -15.24 15.60
C PRO A 65 -0.88 -15.79 14.86
N LEU A 66 0.32 -15.49 15.37
CA LEU A 66 1.61 -15.88 14.76
C LEU A 66 1.82 -17.40 14.68
N GLU A 67 1.12 -18.18 15.51
CA GLU A 67 1.13 -19.64 15.45
C GLU A 67 0.60 -20.12 14.09
N HIS A 68 -0.34 -19.39 13.48
CA HIS A 68 -0.97 -19.71 12.20
C HIS A 68 -0.33 -19.06 10.98
N LEU A 69 0.55 -18.09 11.18
CA LEU A 69 1.16 -17.29 10.12
C LEU A 69 2.65 -17.58 9.96
N GLU A 70 3.10 -17.57 8.71
CA GLU A 70 4.50 -17.39 8.35
C GLU A 70 4.68 -15.95 7.85
N VAL A 71 5.56 -15.23 8.52
CA VAL A 71 5.91 -13.86 8.15
C VAL A 71 6.89 -13.92 6.99
N LEU A 72 6.53 -13.26 5.89
CA LEU A 72 7.32 -13.24 4.67
C LEU A 72 8.20 -11.99 4.60
N GLU A 73 7.65 -10.84 4.98
CA GLU A 73 8.36 -9.55 5.00
C GLU A 73 7.89 -8.74 6.22
N GLU A 74 8.83 -8.07 6.89
CA GLU A 74 8.60 -7.21 8.06
C GLU A 74 9.18 -5.82 7.82
N ASN A 75 8.74 -4.88 8.65
CA ASN A 75 9.24 -3.49 8.63
C ASN A 75 8.99 -2.81 7.28
N LEU A 76 7.86 -3.12 6.65
CA LEU A 76 7.47 -2.52 5.38
C LEU A 76 6.92 -1.12 5.62
N ASP A 77 7.32 -0.19 4.76
CA ASP A 77 6.65 1.09 4.62
C ASP A 77 5.40 0.93 3.73
N TRP A 78 4.55 1.96 3.69
CA TRP A 78 3.36 1.92 2.84
C TRP A 78 3.71 1.82 1.35
N GLU A 79 4.80 2.49 0.96
CA GLU A 79 5.32 2.58 -0.40
C GLU A 79 5.88 1.24 -0.93
N ASP A 80 6.21 0.31 -0.02
CA ASP A 80 6.68 -1.03 -0.35
C ASP A 80 5.56 -1.97 -0.79
N ILE A 81 4.29 -1.56 -0.62
CA ILE A 81 3.10 -2.34 -0.95
C ILE A 81 2.47 -1.77 -2.23
N GLN A 82 2.68 -2.43 -3.36
CA GLN A 82 2.22 -1.95 -4.65
C GLN A 82 1.23 -2.94 -5.28
N TRP A 83 0.00 -2.50 -5.52
CA TRP A 83 -1.03 -3.34 -6.12
C TRP A 83 -0.84 -3.44 -7.64
N SER A 84 -1.00 -4.63 -8.19
CA SER A 84 -1.04 -4.87 -9.64
C SER A 84 -2.44 -5.35 -10.06
N GLN A 85 -2.65 -5.55 -11.37
CA GLN A 85 -3.90 -6.11 -11.86
C GLN A 85 -4.13 -7.56 -11.37
N THR A 86 -3.05 -8.31 -11.14
CA THR A 86 -3.08 -9.76 -10.85
C THR A 86 -2.61 -10.12 -9.46
N GLY A 87 -2.18 -9.15 -8.66
CA GLY A 87 -1.55 -9.43 -7.38
C GLY A 87 -1.09 -8.20 -6.62
N VAL A 88 -0.06 -8.40 -5.81
CA VAL A 88 0.60 -7.37 -5.02
C VAL A 88 2.11 -7.58 -5.06
N PHE A 89 2.85 -6.50 -5.26
CA PHE A 89 4.29 -6.45 -5.11
C PHE A 89 4.60 -6.01 -3.68
N ILE A 90 5.41 -6.80 -2.98
CA ILE A 90 5.91 -6.51 -1.64
C ILE A 90 7.43 -6.56 -1.71
N ALA A 91 8.10 -5.47 -1.38
CA ALA A 91 9.57 -5.39 -1.44
C ALA A 91 10.16 -5.88 -2.78
N GLY A 92 9.48 -5.57 -3.90
CA GLY A 92 9.89 -5.96 -5.26
C GLY A 92 9.54 -7.39 -5.69
N LYS A 93 8.88 -8.19 -4.83
CA LYS A 93 8.41 -9.55 -5.14
C LYS A 93 6.92 -9.58 -5.40
N GLU A 94 6.50 -10.15 -6.53
CA GLU A 94 5.08 -10.32 -6.86
C GLU A 94 4.46 -11.53 -6.16
N PHE A 95 3.31 -11.30 -5.55
CA PHE A 95 2.42 -12.31 -4.98
C PHE A 95 1.10 -12.31 -5.77
N PRO A 96 0.79 -13.36 -6.54
CA PRO A 96 -0.46 -13.43 -7.27
C PRO A 96 -1.63 -13.57 -6.31
N LEU A 97 -2.71 -12.83 -6.56
CA LEU A 97 -3.91 -12.83 -5.73
C LEU A 97 -5.11 -13.32 -6.53
N ALA A 98 -5.75 -14.38 -6.03
CA ALA A 98 -7.01 -14.86 -6.61
C ALA A 98 -8.21 -14.01 -6.17
N ARG A 99 -8.17 -13.46 -4.95
CA ARG A 99 -9.25 -12.66 -4.37
C ARG A 99 -8.75 -11.85 -3.17
N VAL A 100 -9.27 -10.64 -3.01
CA VAL A 100 -9.08 -9.80 -1.82
C VAL A 100 -10.43 -9.60 -1.14
N HIS A 101 -10.46 -9.69 0.19
CA HIS A 101 -11.64 -9.38 0.99
C HIS A 101 -11.29 -8.33 2.04
N PHE A 102 -12.09 -7.27 2.09
CA PHE A 102 -12.04 -6.30 3.19
C PHE A 102 -13.00 -6.77 4.27
N LEU A 103 -12.48 -6.88 5.50
CA LEU A 103 -13.29 -7.26 6.65
C LEU A 103 -13.59 -5.97 7.43
N ALA A 104 -14.88 -5.70 7.62
CA ALA A 104 -15.30 -4.66 8.53
C ALA A 104 -15.08 -5.11 9.98
N PRO A 105 -14.79 -4.19 10.92
CA PRO A 105 -14.94 -4.47 12.33
C PRO A 105 -16.37 -4.94 12.63
N ASN A 106 -16.52 -5.94 13.49
CA ASN A 106 -17.85 -6.31 14.04
C ASN A 106 -18.28 -5.35 15.14
#